data_AF-A0DWT1-F1
#
_entry.id   AF-A0DWT1-F1
#
_cell.length_a   1.000
_cell.length_b   1.000
_cell.length_c   1.000
_cell.angle_alpha   90.00
_cell.angle_beta   90.00
_cell.angle_gamma   90.00
#
_symmetry.space_group_name_H-M   'P 1'
#
loop_
_entity.id
_entity.type
_entity.pdbx_description
1 polymer ?
#
loop_
_entity_poly.entity_id
_entity_poly.type
_entity_poly.pdbx_seq_one_letter_code
_entity_poly.pdbx_strand_id
1 'polypeptide(L)'
;MKSKGKSNKCKQQQADIYTKKDILSRIKVTEDITEILEYTTNEDNDIRLAATSQLCPCKVQEDVPEFWDRVFQLVDDPQSKIRARVLHIICDGSPNRLQNEVMDALYKFNRDSDQEIRRQAHKVLAKAQKGTWNVL
;
A
#
# COMPACT_ATOMS: atom_id res chain seq x y z
N MET A 1 -44.90 42.87 18.51
CA MET A 1 -43.72 42.16 19.07
C MET A 1 -43.33 41.06 18.10
N LYS A 2 -42.06 41.07 17.66
CA LYS A 2 -41.48 40.15 16.67
C LYS A 2 -40.90 38.94 17.42
N SER A 3 -41.28 37.73 17.02
CA SER A 3 -40.53 36.51 17.38
C SER A 3 -40.39 35.66 16.13
N LYS A 4 -39.29 35.90 15.39
CA LYS A 4 -38.85 35.07 14.27
C LYS A 4 -38.18 33.82 14.86
N GLY A 5 -38.81 32.66 14.72
CA GLY A 5 -38.15 31.37 14.93
C GLY A 5 -37.08 31.17 13.87
N LYS A 6 -35.82 31.27 14.26
CA LYS A 6 -34.68 30.87 13.43
C LYS A 6 -34.63 29.35 13.41
N SER A 7 -35.12 28.75 12.33
CA SER A 7 -34.87 27.34 12.05
C SER A 7 -33.40 27.17 11.66
N ASN A 8 -32.65 26.49 12.52
CA ASN A 8 -31.27 26.07 12.28
C ASN A 8 -31.21 25.18 11.03
N LYS A 9 -30.69 25.71 9.92
CA LYS A 9 -30.21 24.88 8.81
C LYS A 9 -28.92 24.20 9.28
N CYS A 10 -29.07 22.96 9.72
CA CYS A 10 -27.97 22.02 9.87
C CYS A 10 -27.24 21.94 8.53
N LYS A 11 -25.98 22.37 8.48
CA LYS A 11 -25.09 22.21 7.33
C LYS A 11 -24.85 20.72 7.17
N GLN A 12 -25.61 20.07 6.30
CA GLN A 12 -25.23 18.77 5.76
C GLN A 12 -23.98 19.01 4.91
N GLN A 13 -22.82 18.58 5.43
CA GLN A 13 -21.60 18.48 4.66
C GLN A 13 -21.86 17.46 3.56
N GLN A 14 -21.91 17.95 2.33
CA GLN A 14 -22.11 17.14 1.14
C GLN A 14 -20.79 16.39 0.91
N ALA A 15 -20.76 15.10 1.28
CA ALA A 15 -19.65 14.24 0.94
C ALA A 15 -19.61 14.15 -0.59
N ASP A 16 -18.58 14.70 -1.22
CA ASP A 16 -18.34 14.51 -2.64
C ASP A 16 -18.20 13.01 -2.90
N ILE A 17 -19.20 12.42 -3.56
CA ILE A 17 -19.16 11.01 -3.96
C ILE A 17 -18.22 10.93 -5.16
N TYR A 18 -16.92 10.80 -4.90
CA TYR A 18 -15.94 10.51 -5.95
C TYR A 18 -16.21 9.13 -6.51
N THR A 19 -16.26 9.03 -7.85
CA THR A 19 -16.39 7.72 -8.48
C THR A 19 -15.06 6.95 -8.37
N LYS A 20 -15.10 5.61 -8.48
CA LYS A 20 -13.89 4.79 -8.58
C LYS A 20 -12.91 5.31 -9.64
N LYS A 21 -13.42 5.81 -10.77
CA LYS A 21 -12.61 6.37 -11.84
C LYS A 21 -11.89 7.65 -11.40
N ASP A 22 -12.55 8.50 -10.63
CA ASP A 22 -11.96 9.75 -10.12
C ASP A 22 -10.84 9.43 -9.13
N ILE A 23 -11.08 8.49 -8.21
CA ILE A 23 -10.08 8.02 -7.25
C ILE A 23 -8.86 7.43 -7.98
N LEU A 24 -9.08 6.52 -8.92
CA LEU A 24 -7.99 5.93 -9.71
C LEU A 24 -7.22 6.98 -10.53
N SER A 25 -7.88 8.04 -10.98
CA SER A 25 -7.23 9.14 -11.68
C SER A 25 -6.39 9.99 -10.72
N ARG A 26 -6.89 10.23 -9.51
CA ARG A 26 -6.18 10.96 -8.45
C ARG A 26 -4.93 10.23 -7.99
N ILE A 27 -5.02 8.92 -7.73
CA ILE A 27 -3.89 8.08 -7.32
C ILE A 27 -2.72 8.15 -8.32
N LYS A 28 -3.01 8.31 -9.62
CA LYS A 28 -1.97 8.35 -10.65
C LYS A 28 -1.12 9.62 -10.63
N VAL A 29 -1.63 10.70 -10.06
CA VAL A 29 -1.03 12.04 -10.15
C VAL A 29 -0.68 12.65 -8.80
N THR A 30 -1.19 12.09 -7.70
CA THR A 30 -0.84 12.59 -6.37
C THR A 30 0.55 12.11 -5.97
N GLU A 31 1.32 13.02 -5.37
CA GLU A 31 2.61 12.75 -4.74
C GLU A 31 2.49 12.78 -3.21
N ASP A 32 1.30 13.09 -2.68
CA ASP A 32 1.04 13.09 -1.25
C ASP A 32 0.98 11.65 -0.72
N ILE A 33 2.03 11.25 -0.01
CA ILE A 33 2.15 9.92 0.57
C ILE A 33 1.00 9.64 1.54
N THR A 34 0.54 10.63 2.31
CA THR A 34 -0.57 10.45 3.25
C THR A 34 -1.84 10.08 2.52
N GLU A 35 -2.14 10.80 1.44
CA GLU A 35 -3.30 10.51 0.59
C GLU A 35 -3.19 9.12 -0.07
N ILE A 36 -2.00 8.76 -0.56
CA ILE A 36 -1.75 7.42 -1.13
C ILE A 36 -2.00 6.34 -0.07
N LEU A 37 -1.50 6.53 1.15
CA LEU A 37 -1.67 5.58 2.26
C LEU A 37 -3.15 5.38 2.60
N GLU A 38 -3.96 6.44 2.61
CA GLU A 38 -5.42 6.33 2.79
C GLU A 38 -6.07 5.45 1.72
N TYR A 39 -5.69 5.60 0.44
CA TYR A 39 -6.25 4.74 -0.61
C TYR A 39 -5.83 3.27 -0.46
N THR A 40 -4.73 2.96 0.23
CA THR A 40 -4.36 1.56 0.50
C THR A 40 -5.27 0.86 1.51
N THR A 41 -6.19 1.56 2.18
CA THR A 41 -7.18 0.94 3.07
C THR A 41 -8.54 0.77 2.40
N ASN A 42 -8.66 1.13 1.11
CA ASN A 42 -9.92 1.07 0.40
C ASN A 42 -10.41 -0.38 0.22
N GLU A 43 -11.72 -0.60 0.35
CA GLU A 43 -12.34 -1.92 0.16
C GLU A 43 -12.21 -2.41 -1.29
N ASP A 44 -12.25 -1.51 -2.27
CA ASP A 44 -12.07 -1.84 -3.67
C ASP A 44 -10.62 -2.23 -3.98
N ASN A 45 -10.48 -3.46 -4.45
CA ASN A 45 -9.18 -4.07 -4.74
C ASN A 45 -8.37 -3.31 -5.79
N ASP A 46 -9.01 -2.69 -6.78
CA ASP A 46 -8.30 -1.96 -7.83
C ASP A 46 -7.78 -0.63 -7.32
N ILE A 47 -8.56 0.07 -6.48
CA ILE A 47 -8.11 1.30 -5.80
C ILE A 47 -6.92 0.98 -4.91
N ARG A 48 -7.05 -0.05 -4.09
CA ARG A 48 -6.01 -0.47 -3.16
C ARG A 48 -4.72 -0.87 -3.90
N LEU A 49 -4.84 -1.67 -4.96
CA LEU A 49 -3.71 -2.06 -5.82
C LEU A 49 -3.05 -0.85 -6.49
N ALA A 50 -3.84 0.09 -7.02
CA ALA A 50 -3.31 1.29 -7.65
C ALA A 50 -2.51 2.13 -6.65
N ALA A 51 -3.02 2.29 -5.42
CA ALA A 51 -2.35 3.01 -4.35
C ALA A 51 -1.06 2.31 -3.91
N THR A 52 -1.10 1.01 -3.61
CA THR A 52 0.10 0.24 -3.28
C THR A 52 1.14 0.30 -4.39
N SER A 53 0.73 0.41 -5.66
CA SER A 53 1.67 0.56 -6.78
C SER A 53 2.39 1.91 -6.82
N GLN A 54 1.86 2.95 -6.16
CA GLN A 54 2.56 4.21 -5.95
C GLN A 54 3.60 4.12 -4.83
N LEU A 55 3.44 3.18 -3.90
CA LEU A 55 4.35 2.95 -2.78
C LEU A 55 5.65 2.22 -3.16
N CYS A 56 6.24 2.52 -4.32
CA CYS A 56 7.55 1.98 -4.70
C CYS A 56 8.67 2.82 -4.06
N PRO A 57 9.73 2.23 -3.48
CA PRO A 57 10.89 3.01 -3.02
C PRO A 57 11.52 3.81 -4.17
N CYS A 58 11.46 3.28 -5.40
CA CYS A 58 11.85 3.97 -6.63
C CYS A 58 11.14 5.32 -6.87
N LYS A 59 9.93 5.49 -6.32
CA LYS A 59 9.11 6.71 -6.42
C LYS A 59 9.19 7.58 -5.17
N VAL A 60 9.11 6.96 -3.99
CA VAL A 60 9.06 7.68 -2.71
C VAL A 60 10.44 8.26 -2.35
N GLN A 61 11.54 7.54 -2.64
CA GLN A 61 12.93 7.97 -2.46
C GLN A 61 13.31 8.49 -1.05
N GLU A 62 12.40 8.35 -0.08
CA GLU A 62 12.54 8.76 1.30
C GLU A 62 12.20 7.60 2.23
N ASP A 63 12.81 7.60 3.41
CA ASP A 63 12.58 6.59 4.43
C ASP A 63 11.42 6.99 5.36
N VAL A 64 10.18 6.77 4.90
CA VAL A 64 8.96 7.13 5.64
C VAL A 64 8.48 5.95 6.49
N PRO A 65 8.45 6.04 7.83
CA PRO A 65 8.05 4.92 8.69
C PRO A 65 6.62 4.41 8.42
N GLU A 66 5.65 5.30 8.32
CA GLU A 66 4.22 4.98 8.13
C GLU A 66 3.98 4.25 6.79
N PHE A 67 4.79 4.57 5.79
CA PHE A 67 4.82 3.88 4.51
C PHE A 67 5.20 2.41 4.70
N TRP A 68 6.28 2.13 5.44
CA TRP A 68 6.77 0.77 5.63
C TRP A 68 5.81 -0.04 6.49
N ASP A 69 5.30 0.55 7.58
CA ASP A 69 4.28 -0.06 8.43
C ASP A 69 3.08 -0.51 7.60
N ARG A 70 2.61 0.36 6.69
CA ARG A 70 1.49 0.02 5.82
C ARG A 70 1.83 -1.05 4.80
N VAL A 71 3.00 -1.00 4.17
CA VAL A 71 3.47 -2.03 3.23
C VAL A 71 3.51 -3.40 3.91
N PHE A 72 4.01 -3.49 5.14
CA PHE A 72 4.05 -4.76 5.88
C PHE A 72 2.68 -5.26 6.31
N GLN A 73 1.73 -4.37 6.64
CA GLN A 73 0.33 -4.78 6.86
C GLN A 73 -0.30 -5.43 5.61
N LEU A 74 0.06 -4.97 4.41
CA LEU A 74 -0.45 -5.49 3.13
C LEU A 74 0.14 -6.85 2.73
N VAL A 75 1.13 -7.38 3.46
CA VAL A 75 1.63 -8.76 3.26
C VAL A 75 0.50 -9.79 3.36
N ASP A 76 -0.52 -9.49 4.17
CA ASP A 76 -1.71 -10.31 4.40
C ASP A 76 -2.91 -9.96 3.52
N ASP A 77 -2.75 -9.09 2.52
CA ASP A 77 -3.89 -8.67 1.69
C ASP A 77 -4.56 -9.89 1.03
N PRO A 78 -5.90 -9.99 1.03
CA PRO A 78 -6.60 -11.10 0.39
C PRO A 78 -6.30 -11.22 -1.11
N GLN A 79 -5.94 -10.12 -1.78
CA GLN A 79 -5.67 -10.10 -3.22
C GLN A 79 -4.21 -10.40 -3.53
N SER A 80 -3.98 -11.46 -4.31
CA SER A 80 -2.62 -11.87 -4.68
C SER A 80 -1.86 -10.79 -5.45
N LYS A 81 -2.52 -10.00 -6.29
CA LYS A 81 -1.87 -8.88 -7.00
C LYS A 81 -1.28 -7.83 -6.06
N ILE A 82 -1.94 -7.58 -4.92
CA ILE A 82 -1.44 -6.63 -3.91
C ILE A 82 -0.27 -7.25 -3.17
N ARG A 83 -0.38 -8.51 -2.72
CA ARG A 83 0.73 -9.24 -2.08
C ARG A 83 1.97 -9.34 -2.98
N ALA A 84 1.78 -9.61 -4.27
CA ALA A 84 2.86 -9.61 -5.26
C ALA A 84 3.52 -8.23 -5.38
N ARG A 85 2.73 -7.15 -5.31
CA ARG A 85 3.28 -5.79 -5.32
C ARG A 85 4.05 -5.48 -4.05
N VAL A 86 3.57 -5.93 -2.88
CA VAL A 86 4.30 -5.81 -1.61
C VAL A 86 5.64 -6.54 -1.68
N LEU A 87 5.67 -7.79 -2.17
CA LEU A 87 6.91 -8.54 -2.39
C LEU A 87 7.92 -7.77 -3.23
N HIS A 88 7.47 -7.13 -4.31
CA HIS A 88 8.33 -6.27 -5.12
C HIS A 88 8.86 -5.09 -4.30
N ILE A 89 7.99 -4.32 -3.64
CA ILE A 89 8.36 -3.13 -2.86
C ILE A 89 9.42 -3.46 -1.82
N ILE A 90 9.21 -4.51 -1.02
CA ILE A 90 10.12 -4.84 0.09
C ILE A 90 11.48 -5.39 -0.39
N CYS A 91 11.61 -5.75 -1.66
CA CYS A 91 12.83 -6.28 -2.27
C CYS A 91 13.42 -5.39 -3.37
N ASP A 92 12.94 -4.14 -3.49
CA ASP A 92 13.37 -3.13 -4.48
C ASP A 92 14.00 -1.91 -3.77
N GLY A 93 14.64 -2.13 -2.62
CA GLY A 93 15.36 -1.06 -1.90
C GLY A 93 14.86 -0.78 -0.49
N SER A 94 14.35 -1.79 0.23
CA SER A 94 14.08 -1.64 1.67
C SER A 94 15.37 -1.27 2.42
N PRO A 95 15.32 -0.30 3.35
CA PRO A 95 16.44 0.04 4.21
C PRO A 95 16.88 -1.14 5.09
N ASN A 96 18.17 -1.19 5.41
CA ASN A 96 18.76 -2.28 6.20
C ASN A 96 18.13 -2.46 7.58
N ARG A 97 17.59 -1.40 8.20
CA ARG A 97 16.94 -1.50 9.52
C ARG A 97 15.69 -2.38 9.50
N LEU A 98 15.07 -2.58 8.33
CA LEU A 98 13.86 -3.38 8.13
C LEU A 98 14.16 -4.83 7.75
N GLN A 99 15.42 -5.27 7.83
CA GLN A 99 15.83 -6.59 7.35
C GLN A 99 15.01 -7.71 8.00
N ASN A 100 14.68 -7.62 9.28
CA ASN A 100 13.94 -8.68 9.98
C ASN A 100 12.51 -8.78 9.43
N GLU A 101 11.83 -7.65 9.28
CA GLU A 101 10.48 -7.53 8.74
C GLU A 101 10.42 -8.03 7.29
N VAL A 102 11.42 -7.68 6.47
CA VAL A 102 11.56 -8.19 5.10
C VAL A 102 11.71 -9.71 5.09
N MET A 103 12.55 -10.27 5.96
CA MET A 103 12.76 -11.72 6.03
C MET A 103 11.49 -12.46 6.48
N ASP A 104 10.78 -11.94 7.49
CA ASP A 104 9.51 -12.50 7.94
C ASP A 104 8.46 -12.50 6.84
N ALA A 105 8.32 -11.39 6.10
CA ALA A 105 7.44 -11.29 4.95
C ALA A 105 7.85 -12.28 3.83
N LEU A 106 9.15 -12.41 3.53
CA LEU A 106 9.65 -13.37 2.54
C LEU A 106 9.34 -14.83 2.91
N TYR A 107 9.50 -15.22 4.19
CA TYR A 107 9.15 -16.56 4.64
C TYR A 107 7.64 -16.84 4.52
N LYS A 108 6.82 -15.81 4.69
CA LYS A 108 5.38 -15.90 4.47
C LYS A 108 5.03 -16.02 3.00
N PHE A 109 5.60 -15.18 2.15
CA PHE A 109 5.42 -15.26 0.70
C PHE A 109 5.91 -16.58 0.09
N ASN A 110 6.96 -17.17 0.65
CA ASN A 110 7.44 -18.51 0.24
C ASN A 110 6.41 -19.63 0.51
N ARG A 111 5.34 -19.34 1.27
CA ARG A 111 4.20 -20.22 1.56
C ARG A 111 2.87 -19.63 1.07
N ASP A 112 2.89 -18.58 0.25
CA ASP A 112 1.69 -17.93 -0.27
C ASP A 112 0.78 -18.92 -1.02
N SER A 113 -0.52 -18.70 -1.03
CA SER A 113 -1.47 -19.46 -1.88
C SER A 113 -1.16 -19.33 -3.39
N ASP A 114 -0.64 -18.18 -3.83
CA ASP A 114 -0.31 -17.89 -5.22
C ASP A 114 1.07 -18.46 -5.59
N GLN A 115 1.12 -19.28 -6.63
CA GLN A 115 2.34 -20.00 -7.03
C GLN A 115 3.45 -19.07 -7.50
N GLU A 116 3.12 -17.96 -8.18
CA GLU A 116 4.14 -17.04 -8.69
C GLU A 116 4.79 -16.25 -7.55
N ILE A 117 3.99 -15.84 -6.55
CA ILE A 117 4.51 -15.21 -5.32
C ILE A 117 5.46 -16.17 -4.61
N ARG A 118 5.06 -17.43 -4.39
CA ARG A 118 5.94 -18.44 -3.79
C ARG A 118 7.25 -18.59 -4.54
N ARG A 119 7.15 -18.73 -5.87
CA ARG A 119 8.32 -18.91 -6.74
C ARG A 119 9.27 -17.71 -6.68
N GLN A 120 8.74 -16.50 -6.64
CA GLN A 120 9.54 -15.28 -6.57
C GLN A 120 10.19 -15.11 -5.19
N ALA A 121 9.44 -15.31 -4.11
CA ALA A 121 9.97 -15.27 -2.75
C ALA A 121 11.08 -16.32 -2.53
N HIS A 122 10.90 -17.53 -3.05
CA HIS A 122 11.94 -18.57 -3.02
C HIS A 122 13.26 -18.11 -3.66
N LYS A 123 13.17 -17.45 -4.83
CA LYS A 123 14.35 -16.91 -5.53
C LYS A 123 15.04 -15.80 -4.73
N VAL A 124 14.27 -14.92 -4.10
CA VAL A 124 14.83 -13.84 -3.25
C VAL A 124 15.50 -14.43 -2.01
N LEU A 125 14.86 -15.37 -1.31
CA LEU A 125 15.44 -16.03 -0.14
C LEU A 125 16.78 -16.72 -0.44
N ALA A 126 16.90 -17.36 -1.61
CA ALA A 126 18.16 -17.97 -2.04
C ALA A 126 19.30 -16.94 -2.24
N LYS A 127 18.96 -15.69 -2.61
CA LYS A 127 19.93 -14.58 -2.69
C LYS A 127 20.19 -13.95 -1.32
N ALA A 128 19.16 -13.85 -0.46
CA ALA A 128 19.28 -13.30 0.89
C ALA A 128 20.26 -14.10 1.76
N GLN A 129 20.36 -15.41 1.54
CA GLN A 129 21.39 -16.27 2.15
C GLN A 129 22.83 -15.83 1.84
N LYS A 130 23.03 -15.11 0.74
CA LYS A 130 24.31 -14.53 0.31
C LYS A 130 24.45 -13.05 0.72
N GLY A 131 23.54 -12.55 1.56
CA GLY A 131 23.54 -11.18 2.09
C GLY A 131 22.81 -10.15 1.23
N THR A 132 22.08 -10.54 0.19
CA THR A 132 21.35 -9.58 -0.68
C THR A 132 19.89 -9.97 -0.89
N TRP A 133 18.96 -9.11 -0.45
CA TRP A 133 17.51 -9.29 -0.65
C TRP A 133 16.88 -8.22 -1.54
N ASN A 134 17.51 -7.04 -1.69
CA ASN A 134 17.11 -6.00 -2.63
C ASN A 134 17.53 -6.40 -4.05
N VAL A 135 16.73 -7.23 -4.71
CA VAL A 135 17.12 -7.98 -5.93
C VAL A 135 15.99 -8.13 -6.94
N LEU A 136 14.86 -7.47 -6.67
CA LEU A 136 13.71 -7.31 -7.56
C LEU A 136 13.71 -5.88 -8.09
#